data_AF-X1RKN8-F1
#
_entry.id   AF-X1RKN8-F1
#
_cell.length_a   1.000
_cell.length_b   1.000
_cell.length_c   1.000
_cell.angle_alpha   90.00
_cell.angle_beta   90.00
_cell.angle_gamma   90.00
#
_symmetry.space_group_name_H-M   'P 1'
#
loop_
_entity.id
_entity.type
_entity.pdbx_description
1 polymer ?
#
loop_
_entity_poly.entity_id
_entity_poly.type
_entity_poly.pdbx_seq_one_letter_code
_entity_poly.pdbx_strand_id
1 'polypeptide(L)'
;MALLSRPSYFWLCAGLTLGLNTSGFLDKNEIFGAIQNVDFIIDDLFRIIYQEMVSPETRHALGEFYTPPPLAEKMVEEVYEFGQYVLDPACGSGTFLVEILKAIESSHNSNEKKIEAISRIYGFDINPIAVLVARSNLLLLTDKIFRKKILINVYLADSLNPINEFTPIVEDK
;
A
#
# COMPACT_ATOMS: atom_id res chain seq x y z
N MET A 1 29.20 23.17 -47.32
CA MET A 1 28.98 21.87 -46.67
C MET A 1 28.18 22.15 -45.42
N ALA A 2 26.85 22.18 -45.57
CA ALA A 2 25.96 22.93 -44.71
C ALA A 2 25.22 22.04 -43.70
N LEU A 3 25.24 22.51 -42.45
CA LEU A 3 24.13 22.59 -41.50
C LEU A 3 23.58 21.32 -40.82
N LEU A 4 23.79 21.32 -39.50
CA LEU A 4 22.78 21.30 -38.43
C LEU A 4 22.05 20.00 -38.04
N SER A 5 22.00 19.86 -36.71
CA SER A 5 20.85 19.50 -35.84
C SER A 5 20.47 18.03 -35.64
N ARG A 6 20.48 17.63 -34.34
CA ARG A 6 19.74 16.51 -33.73
C ARG A 6 18.29 16.47 -34.20
N PRO A 7 17.65 15.28 -34.29
CA PRO A 7 16.71 14.83 -33.24
C PRO A 7 16.67 13.27 -33.08
N SER A 8 16.54 12.69 -31.87
CA SER A 8 15.27 12.30 -31.18
C SER A 8 14.17 11.73 -32.10
N TYR A 9 13.54 10.62 -31.66
CA TYR A 9 12.30 9.98 -32.18
C TYR A 9 12.38 8.84 -33.22
N PHE A 10 13.53 8.18 -33.43
CA PHE A 10 13.59 7.10 -34.44
C PHE A 10 13.16 5.70 -33.97
N TRP A 11 12.92 5.49 -32.66
CA TRP A 11 12.43 4.19 -32.15
C TRP A 11 10.91 4.12 -31.92
N LEU A 12 10.15 5.17 -32.27
CA LEU A 12 8.68 5.16 -32.09
C LEU A 12 7.90 4.58 -33.28
N CYS A 13 8.55 4.28 -34.43
CA CYS A 13 7.84 3.84 -35.64
C CYS A 13 8.17 2.42 -36.13
N ALA A 14 9.05 1.67 -35.46
CA ALA A 14 9.38 0.30 -35.89
C ALA A 14 8.37 -0.78 -35.42
N GLY A 15 7.34 -0.40 -34.65
CA GLY A 15 6.33 -1.33 -34.14
C GLY A 15 5.14 -1.61 -35.07
N LEU A 16 5.03 -0.92 -36.21
CA LEU A 16 3.82 -0.95 -37.06
C LEU A 16 3.92 -1.83 -38.32
N THR A 17 5.01 -2.58 -38.52
CA THR A 17 5.17 -3.40 -39.75
C THR A 17 5.58 -4.85 -39.52
N LEU A 18 5.55 -5.33 -38.27
CA LEU A 18 5.65 -6.76 -37.99
C LEU A 18 4.52 -7.10 -37.02
N GLY A 19 3.50 -7.78 -37.53
CA GLY A 19 2.33 -8.26 -36.79
C GLY A 19 2.70 -9.30 -35.73
N LEU A 20 3.41 -8.86 -34.69
CA LEU A 20 3.52 -9.56 -33.44
C LEU A 20 2.35 -9.11 -32.58
N ASN A 21 1.47 -10.06 -32.32
CA ASN A 21 0.31 -9.95 -31.45
C ASN A 21 0.75 -9.50 -30.05
N THR A 22 0.53 -8.23 -29.69
CA THR A 22 0.79 -7.68 -28.36
C THR A 22 -0.38 -7.91 -27.40
N SER A 23 -1.09 -9.04 -27.54
CA SER A 23 -2.12 -9.51 -26.60
C SER A 23 -1.51 -10.13 -25.34
N GLY A 24 -0.61 -9.40 -24.68
CA GLY A 24 0.17 -9.89 -23.53
C GLY A 24 0.41 -8.86 -22.44
N PHE A 25 -0.22 -7.68 -22.52
CA PHE A 25 -0.29 -6.77 -21.39
C PHE A 25 -1.69 -6.91 -20.81
N LEU A 26 -1.79 -7.66 -19.71
CA LEU A 26 -3.03 -7.90 -18.99
C LEU A 26 -3.69 -6.54 -18.69
N ASP A 27 -4.96 -6.40 -19.09
CA ASP A 27 -5.74 -5.18 -18.90
C ASP A 27 -5.77 -4.86 -17.40
N LYS A 28 -5.56 -3.59 -17.04
CA LYS A 28 -5.57 -3.11 -15.65
C LYS A 28 -6.85 -3.55 -14.94
N ASN A 29 -7.96 -3.63 -15.67
CA ASN A 29 -9.26 -4.08 -15.15
C ASN A 29 -9.36 -5.60 -14.99
N GLU A 30 -8.71 -6.41 -15.83
CA GLU A 30 -8.60 -7.86 -15.65
C GLU A 30 -7.71 -8.22 -14.47
N ILE A 31 -6.59 -7.51 -14.29
CA ILE A 31 -5.74 -7.64 -13.11
C ILE A 31 -6.55 -7.28 -11.86
N PHE A 32 -7.25 -6.15 -11.86
CA PHE A 32 -8.07 -5.72 -10.72
C PHE A 32 -9.20 -6.72 -10.41
N GLY A 33 -9.85 -7.25 -11.45
CA GLY A 33 -10.92 -8.25 -11.31
C GLY A 33 -10.42 -9.61 -10.83
N ALA A 34 -9.21 -10.03 -11.24
CA ALA A 34 -8.56 -11.23 -10.73
C ALA A 34 -8.17 -11.08 -9.26
N ILE A 35 -7.70 -9.89 -8.86
CA ILE A 35 -7.27 -9.56 -7.49
C ILE A 35 -8.45 -9.56 -6.49
N GLN A 36 -9.70 -9.39 -6.92
CA GLN A 36 -10.85 -9.39 -5.98
C GLN A 36 -11.17 -10.74 -5.34
N ASN A 37 -10.75 -11.88 -5.93
CA ASN A 37 -10.92 -13.22 -5.33
C ASN A 37 -9.70 -13.68 -4.52
N VAL A 38 -8.75 -12.76 -4.27
CA VAL A 38 -7.35 -13.03 -3.88
C VAL A 38 -7.07 -12.42 -2.51
N ASP A 39 -8.08 -12.13 -1.69
CA ASP A 39 -7.90 -11.47 -0.37
C ASP A 39 -6.85 -12.18 0.53
N PHE A 40 -6.83 -13.51 0.55
CA PHE A 40 -5.83 -14.29 1.29
C PHE A 40 -4.46 -14.31 0.60
N ILE A 41 -4.47 -14.23 -0.73
CA ILE A 41 -3.27 -14.32 -1.56
C ILE A 41 -2.56 -12.97 -1.62
N ILE A 42 -3.20 -11.82 -1.40
CA ILE A 42 -2.53 -10.50 -1.48
C ILE A 42 -1.59 -10.26 -0.30
N ASP A 43 -2.05 -10.53 0.93
CA ASP A 43 -1.19 -10.39 2.11
C ASP A 43 -0.02 -11.39 2.04
N ASP A 44 -0.30 -12.62 1.59
CA ASP A 44 0.73 -13.61 1.26
C ASP A 44 1.62 -13.17 0.10
N LEU A 45 1.10 -12.53 -0.95
CA LEU A 45 1.84 -12.10 -2.15
C LEU A 45 2.81 -10.98 -1.80
N PHE A 46 2.40 -10.00 -1.01
CA PHE A 46 3.30 -8.94 -0.56
C PHE A 46 4.34 -9.48 0.42
N ARG A 47 3.95 -10.41 1.31
CA ARG A 47 4.91 -11.14 2.14
C ARG A 47 5.90 -11.92 1.29
N ILE A 48 5.45 -12.60 0.23
CA ILE A 48 6.29 -13.36 -0.70
C ILE A 48 7.22 -12.43 -1.48
N ILE A 49 6.71 -11.36 -2.09
CA ILE A 49 7.55 -10.38 -2.82
C ILE A 49 8.60 -9.79 -1.88
N TYR A 50 8.22 -9.46 -0.64
CA TYR A 50 9.16 -8.97 0.36
C TYR A 50 10.20 -10.04 0.76
N GLN A 51 9.76 -11.29 0.93
CA GLN A 51 10.64 -12.41 1.27
C GLN A 51 11.60 -12.79 0.14
N GLU A 52 11.20 -12.62 -1.11
CA GLU A 52 12.01 -12.82 -2.31
C GLU A 52 12.98 -11.65 -2.54
N MET A 53 12.58 -10.42 -2.22
CA MET A 53 13.44 -9.23 -2.38
C MET A 53 14.44 -9.06 -1.23
N VAL A 54 14.09 -9.46 -0.01
CA VAL A 54 14.89 -9.25 1.20
C VAL A 54 15.08 -10.58 1.90
N SER A 55 16.33 -11.04 2.03
CA SER A 55 16.60 -12.33 2.66
C SER A 55 16.19 -12.36 4.14
N PRO A 56 15.85 -13.52 4.72
CA PRO A 56 15.57 -13.65 6.16
C PRO A 56 16.68 -13.10 7.06
N GLU A 57 17.95 -13.29 6.67
CA GLU A 57 19.12 -12.78 7.37
C GLU A 57 19.18 -11.26 7.31
N THR A 58 18.78 -10.67 6.18
CA THR A 58 18.70 -9.23 5.98
C THR A 58 17.59 -8.63 6.84
N ARG A 59 16.40 -9.25 6.91
CA ARG A 59 15.32 -8.81 7.81
C ARG A 59 15.71 -8.86 9.29
N HIS A 60 16.37 -9.94 9.71
CA HIS A 60 16.90 -10.05 11.07
C HIS A 60 17.99 -9.01 11.36
N ALA A 61 18.89 -8.73 10.41
CA ALA A 61 19.91 -7.70 10.56
C ALA A 61 19.31 -6.28 10.58
N LEU A 62 18.18 -6.07 9.91
CA LEU A 62 17.39 -4.83 9.93
C LEU A 62 16.48 -4.71 11.18
N GLY A 63 16.36 -5.76 11.99
CA GLY A 63 15.50 -5.78 13.17
C GLY A 63 14.00 -5.86 12.86
N GLU A 64 13.62 -6.33 11.68
CA GLU A 64 12.22 -6.42 11.25
C GLU A 64 11.54 -7.66 11.85
N PHE A 65 10.75 -7.44 12.91
CA PHE A 65 9.91 -8.46 13.53
C PHE A 65 8.44 -8.22 13.17
N TYR A 66 7.83 -9.15 12.45
CA TYR A 66 6.42 -9.07 12.10
C TYR A 66 5.52 -9.46 13.27
N THR A 67 4.56 -8.60 13.60
CA THR A 67 3.50 -8.91 14.56
C THR A 67 2.56 -9.97 13.98
N PRO A 68 2.35 -11.12 14.64
CA PRO A 68 1.37 -12.10 14.20
C PRO A 68 -0.04 -11.50 14.19
N PRO A 69 -0.88 -11.73 13.15
CA PRO A 69 -2.21 -11.16 13.06
C PRO A 69 -3.11 -11.40 14.28
N PRO A 70 -3.17 -12.60 14.88
CA PRO A 70 -4.01 -12.83 16.07
C PRO A 70 -3.60 -12.01 17.29
N LEU A 71 -2.30 -11.65 17.40
CA LEU A 71 -1.82 -10.78 18.46
C LEU A 71 -2.26 -9.33 18.22
N ALA A 72 -2.13 -8.87 16.97
CA ALA A 72 -2.57 -7.53 16.58
C ALA A 72 -4.07 -7.34 16.77
N GLU A 73 -4.88 -8.32 16.35
CA GLU A 73 -6.33 -8.34 16.53
C GLU A 73 -6.69 -8.14 18.01
N LYS A 74 -6.14 -8.98 18.89
CA LYS A 74 -6.41 -8.90 20.32
C LYS A 74 -5.99 -7.55 20.95
N MET A 75 -4.84 -7.02 20.55
CA MET A 75 -4.38 -5.72 21.03
C MET A 75 -5.30 -4.58 20.58
N VAL A 76 -5.80 -4.63 19.34
CA VAL A 76 -6.75 -3.64 18.82
C VAL A 76 -8.10 -3.77 19.53
N GLU A 77 -8.61 -4.97 19.77
CA GLU A 77 -9.84 -5.19 20.53
C GLU A 77 -9.78 -4.58 21.94
N GLU A 78 -8.61 -4.63 22.60
CA GLU A 78 -8.43 -4.12 23.96
C GLU A 78 -8.24 -2.59 24.01
N VAL A 79 -7.64 -1.98 22.99
CA VAL A 79 -7.18 -0.57 23.05
C VAL A 79 -7.94 0.37 22.11
N TYR A 80 -8.53 -0.15 21.03
CA TYR A 80 -9.16 0.69 20.03
C TYR A 80 -10.61 1.09 20.36
N GLU A 81 -10.86 2.38 20.49
CA GLU A 81 -12.20 2.97 20.55
C GLU A 81 -12.58 3.65 19.22
N PHE A 82 -13.83 3.46 18.78
CA PHE A 82 -14.30 3.98 17.49
C PHE A 82 -14.10 5.49 17.36
N GLY A 83 -13.36 5.90 16.32
CA GLY A 83 -13.18 7.30 15.95
C GLY A 83 -12.08 8.03 16.72
N GLN A 84 -11.33 7.36 17.59
CA GLN A 84 -10.15 7.97 18.18
C GLN A 84 -9.04 8.22 17.14
N TYR A 85 -8.12 9.12 17.44
CA TYR A 85 -6.90 9.29 16.65
C TYR A 85 -5.92 8.18 16.98
N VAL A 86 -5.36 7.54 15.96
CA VAL A 86 -4.38 6.46 16.12
C VAL A 86 -3.15 6.75 15.29
N LEU A 87 -1.98 6.48 15.85
CA LEU A 87 -0.70 6.51 15.17
C LEU A 87 0.05 5.21 15.45
N ASP A 88 0.48 4.53 14.39
CA ASP A 88 1.50 3.49 14.46
C ASP A 88 2.83 4.04 13.89
N PRO A 89 3.84 4.31 14.74
CA PRO A 89 5.09 4.94 14.32
C PRO A 89 6.09 3.98 13.66
N ALA A 90 5.80 2.68 13.60
CA ALA A 90 6.62 1.69 12.92
C ALA A 90 5.69 0.63 12.29
N CYS A 91 4.82 1.11 11.41
CA CYS A 91 3.65 0.34 11.00
C CYS A 91 3.95 -0.89 10.17
N GLY A 92 5.15 -1.02 9.62
CA GLY A 92 5.56 -2.11 8.77
C GLY A 92 4.59 -2.28 7.60
N SER A 93 4.13 -3.52 7.39
CA SER A 93 3.09 -3.87 6.40
C SER A 93 1.66 -3.48 6.82
N GLY A 94 1.49 -2.77 7.94
CA GLY A 94 0.23 -2.18 8.37
C GLY A 94 -0.70 -3.14 9.13
N THR A 95 -0.19 -4.22 9.74
CA THR A 95 -1.01 -5.24 10.40
C THR A 95 -1.96 -4.62 11.44
N PHE A 96 -1.47 -3.77 12.35
CA PHE A 96 -2.34 -3.08 13.32
C PHE A 96 -3.37 -2.17 12.65
N LEU A 97 -2.97 -1.44 11.60
CA LEU A 97 -3.85 -0.53 10.87
C LEU A 97 -4.99 -1.29 10.16
N VAL A 98 -4.69 -2.48 9.63
CA VAL A 98 -5.67 -3.38 9.02
C VAL A 98 -6.69 -3.86 10.07
N GLU A 99 -6.23 -4.29 11.24
CA GLU A 99 -7.13 -4.72 12.33
C GLU A 99 -8.00 -3.57 12.84
N ILE A 100 -7.47 -2.34 12.94
CA ILE A 100 -8.28 -1.16 13.27
C ILE A 100 -9.34 -0.90 12.21
N LEU A 101 -9.01 -1.02 10.92
CA LEU A 101 -9.99 -0.87 9.84
C LEU A 101 -11.11 -1.89 9.93
N LYS A 102 -10.79 -3.16 10.23
CA LYS A 102 -11.79 -4.21 10.45
C LYS A 102 -12.69 -3.89 11.65
N ALA A 103 -12.14 -3.35 12.73
CA ALA A 103 -12.92 -2.90 13.88
C ALA A 103 -13.85 -1.73 13.54
N ILE A 104 -13.42 -0.80 12.67
CA ILE A 104 -14.28 0.27 12.15
C ILE A 104 -15.37 -0.31 11.25
N GLU A 105 -15.03 -1.23 10.38
CA GLU A 105 -15.96 -1.90 9.46
C GLU A 105 -17.07 -2.62 10.21
N SER A 106 -16.72 -3.38 11.26
CA SER A 106 -17.67 -4.14 12.08
C SER A 106 -18.55 -3.26 12.98
N SER A 107 -18.20 -1.99 13.16
CA SER A 107 -19.00 -1.06 13.98
C SER A 107 -20.38 -0.75 13.37
N HIS A 108 -21.36 -0.53 14.25
CA HIS A 108 -22.74 -0.18 13.88
C HIS A 108 -22.90 1.34 13.63
N ASN A 109 -22.03 1.91 12.79
CA ASN A 109 -22.02 3.33 12.43
C ASN A 109 -22.32 3.54 10.94
N SER A 110 -22.72 4.76 10.56
CA SER A 110 -22.92 5.09 9.15
C SER A 110 -21.59 5.11 8.38
N ASN A 111 -21.65 4.97 7.06
CA ASN A 111 -20.45 4.99 6.23
C ASN A 111 -19.69 6.31 6.34
N GLU A 112 -20.39 7.43 6.52
CA GLU A 112 -19.78 8.75 6.70
C GLU A 112 -18.92 8.77 7.96
N LYS A 113 -19.45 8.26 9.09
CA LYS A 113 -18.70 8.16 10.36
C LYS A 113 -17.53 7.20 10.25
N LYS A 114 -17.67 6.09 9.50
CA LYS A 114 -16.56 5.14 9.28
C LYS A 114 -15.44 5.77 8.47
N ILE A 115 -15.77 6.50 7.39
CA ILE A 115 -14.79 7.24 6.58
C ILE A 115 -14.08 8.30 7.44
N GLU A 116 -14.81 8.99 8.30
CA GLU A 116 -14.24 9.95 9.25
C GLU A 116 -13.32 9.28 10.28
N ALA A 117 -13.66 8.08 10.78
CA ALA A 117 -12.79 7.34 11.68
C ALA A 117 -11.49 6.89 10.96
N ILE A 118 -11.60 6.44 9.71
CA ILE A 118 -10.44 6.02 8.90
C ILE A 118 -9.50 7.19 8.65
N SER A 119 -10.01 8.41 8.44
CA SER A 119 -9.16 9.58 8.21
C SER A 119 -8.36 10.03 9.43
N ARG A 120 -8.60 9.42 10.61
CA ARG A 120 -7.87 9.68 11.87
C ARG A 120 -6.82 8.61 12.20
N ILE A 121 -6.62 7.64 11.32
CA ILE A 121 -5.61 6.59 11.45
C ILE A 121 -4.36 7.01 10.68
N TYR A 122 -3.21 6.93 11.33
CA TYR A 122 -1.90 7.30 10.76
C TYR A 122 -0.90 6.16 10.93
N GLY A 123 -0.04 5.98 9.94
CA GLY A 123 1.07 5.03 9.99
C GLY A 123 2.35 5.63 9.43
N PHE A 124 3.47 5.42 10.12
CA PHE A 124 4.79 5.79 9.62
C PHE A 124 5.69 4.57 9.58
N ASP A 125 6.53 4.50 8.55
CA ASP A 125 7.63 3.54 8.51
C ASP A 125 8.80 4.12 7.72
N ILE A 126 10.02 3.74 8.08
CA ILE A 126 11.25 4.15 7.38
C ILE A 126 11.51 3.30 6.12
N ASN A 127 10.88 2.13 6.03
CA ASN A 127 11.02 1.22 4.89
C ASN A 127 9.97 1.55 3.81
N PRO A 128 10.38 2.05 2.62
CA PRO A 128 9.45 2.44 1.58
C PRO A 128 8.61 1.26 1.03
N ILE A 129 9.15 0.04 1.06
CA ILE A 129 8.39 -1.14 0.63
C ILE A 129 7.31 -1.48 1.65
N ALA A 130 7.61 -1.40 2.94
CA ALA A 130 6.63 -1.61 4.00
C ALA A 130 5.47 -0.62 3.90
N VAL A 131 5.76 0.67 3.69
CA VAL A 131 4.75 1.71 3.46
C VAL A 131 3.88 1.39 2.23
N LEU A 132 4.47 0.95 1.12
CA LEU A 132 3.71 0.57 -0.08
C LEU A 132 2.77 -0.60 0.18
N VAL A 133 3.23 -1.63 0.91
CA VAL A 133 2.41 -2.79 1.29
C VAL A 133 1.28 -2.37 2.21
N ALA A 134 1.57 -1.61 3.27
CA ALA A 134 0.57 -1.10 4.19
C ALA A 134 -0.51 -0.29 3.47
N ARG A 135 -0.11 0.64 2.59
CA ARG A 135 -1.06 1.43 1.78
C ARG A 135 -1.91 0.56 0.87
N SER A 136 -1.32 -0.46 0.25
CA SER A 136 -2.03 -1.38 -0.65
C SER A 136 -3.08 -2.18 0.12
N ASN A 137 -2.71 -2.75 1.27
CA ASN A 137 -3.60 -3.51 2.14
C ASN A 137 -4.81 -2.66 2.60
N LEU A 138 -4.56 -1.43 3.06
CA LEU A 138 -5.62 -0.52 3.50
C LEU A 138 -6.50 -0.04 2.33
N LEU A 139 -5.91 0.23 1.16
CA LEU A 139 -6.65 0.66 -0.03
C LEU A 139 -7.59 -0.44 -0.52
N LEU A 140 -7.13 -1.69 -0.59
CA LEU A 140 -7.94 -2.82 -1.03
C LEU A 140 -9.12 -3.06 -0.08
N LEU A 141 -8.86 -3.01 1.23
CA LEU A 141 -9.91 -3.17 2.24
C LEU A 141 -10.94 -2.05 2.15
N THR A 142 -10.49 -0.79 2.04
CA THR A 142 -11.42 0.36 1.91
C THR A 142 -12.20 0.37 0.60
N ASP A 143 -11.60 -0.02 -0.52
CA ASP A 143 -12.29 -0.11 -1.81
C ASP A 143 -13.42 -1.15 -1.77
N LYS A 144 -13.13 -2.32 -1.17
CA LYS A 144 -14.12 -3.39 -0.96
C LYS A 144 -15.32 -2.91 -0.13
N ILE A 145 -15.08 -2.10 0.90
CA ILE A 145 -16.12 -1.64 1.84
C ILE A 145 -16.92 -0.47 1.29
N PHE A 146 -16.25 0.57 0.77
CA PHE A 146 -16.86 1.87 0.49
C PHE A 146 -17.00 2.19 -0.99
N ARG A 147 -16.34 1.44 -1.89
CA ARG A 147 -16.29 1.68 -3.35
C ARG A 147 -15.98 3.13 -3.72
N LYS A 148 -15.13 3.77 -2.92
CA LYS A 148 -14.71 5.17 -3.06
C LYS A 148 -13.24 5.30 -2.67
N LYS A 149 -12.49 6.15 -3.37
CA LYS A 149 -11.11 6.50 -2.99
C LYS A 149 -11.13 7.19 -1.62
N ILE A 150 -10.61 6.52 -0.60
CA ILE A 150 -10.39 7.07 0.74
C ILE A 150 -8.90 7.46 0.86
N LEU A 151 -8.63 8.57 1.53
CA LEU A 151 -7.27 8.97 1.85
C LEU A 151 -6.69 8.00 2.89
N ILE A 152 -5.57 7.37 2.54
CA ILE A 152 -4.82 6.48 3.42
C ILE A 152 -3.60 7.25 3.94
N ASN A 153 -3.59 7.56 5.24
CA ASN A 153 -2.57 8.39 5.87
C ASN A 153 -1.37 7.54 6.35
N VAL A 154 -0.69 6.86 5.41
CA VAL A 154 0.53 6.11 5.71
C VAL A 154 1.70 6.70 4.93
N TYR A 155 2.79 7.02 5.63
CA TYR A 155 3.89 7.83 5.10
C TYR A 155 5.26 7.18 5.34
N LEU A 156 6.18 7.45 4.40
CA LEU A 156 7.60 7.19 4.58
C LEU A 156 8.17 8.28 5.48
N ALA A 157 8.62 7.91 6.67
CA ALA A 157 9.20 8.84 7.63
C ALA A 157 10.04 8.10 8.68
N ASP A 158 11.13 8.73 9.13
CA ASP A 158 11.75 8.40 10.41
C ASP A 158 10.88 8.99 11.55
N SER A 159 10.20 8.12 12.28
CA SER A 159 9.34 8.51 13.41
C SER A 159 10.08 9.17 14.56
N LEU A 160 11.40 8.98 14.69
CA LEU A 160 12.24 9.66 15.68
C LEU A 160 12.70 11.05 15.20
N ASN A 161 12.70 11.30 13.89
CA ASN A 161 13.07 12.59 13.30
C ASN A 161 12.15 13.02 12.14
N PRO A 162 10.84 13.20 12.39
CA PRO A 162 9.85 13.40 11.32
C PRO A 162 9.97 14.77 10.63
N ILE A 163 10.65 15.74 11.23
CA ILE A 163 10.71 17.13 10.75
C ILE A 163 11.50 17.27 9.45
N ASN A 164 12.39 16.32 9.14
CA ASN A 164 13.30 16.41 7.98
C ASN A 164 12.88 15.57 6.77
N GLU A 165 11.85 14.70 6.86
CA GLU A 165 11.63 13.63 5.86
C GLU A 165 10.15 13.34 5.53
N PHE A 166 9.27 14.33 5.48
CA PHE A 166 7.94 14.10 4.90
C PHE A 166 8.02 14.00 3.36
N THR A 167 8.23 12.79 2.85
CA THR A 167 8.25 12.54 1.40
C THR A 167 6.98 11.79 0.98
N PRO A 168 6.00 12.45 0.33
CA PRO A 168 4.86 11.74 -0.23
C PRO A 168 5.35 10.82 -1.36
N ILE A 169 5.09 9.51 -1.24
CA ILE A 169 5.56 8.49 -2.20
C ILE A 169 4.90 8.64 -3.59
N VAL A 170 3.79 9.38 -3.69
CA VAL A 170 3.09 9.65 -4.95
C VAL A 170 2.56 11.08 -4.94
N GLU A 171 3.10 11.96 -5.79
CA GLU A 171 2.40 13.17 -6.22
C GLU A 171 1.29 12.73 -7.18
N ASP A 172 0.02 12.91 -6.78
CA ASP A 172 -1.12 12.85 -7.71
C ASP A 172 -0.89 13.92 -8.80
N LYS A 173 -0.61 13.51 -10.03
CA LYS A 173 -0.81 14.30 -11.24
C LYS A 173 -2.04 13.79 -11.98
#